data_AF-A0AAE8G204-F1
#
_entry.id   AF-A0AAE8G204-F1
#
_cell.length_a   1.000
_cell.length_b   1.000
_cell.length_c   1.000
_cell.angle_alpha   90.00
_cell.angle_beta   90.00
_cell.angle_gamma   90.00
#
_symmetry.space_group_name_H-M   'P 1'
#
loop_
_entity.id
_entity.type
_entity.pdbx_description
1 polymer ?
#
loop_
_entity_poly.entity_id
_entity_poly.type
_entity_poly.pdbx_seq_one_letter_code
_entity_poly.pdbx_strand_id
1 'polypeptide(L)'
;MATALRQLHNLQPVHFPTNSLLKNYIQLAEDNYQKGLFYEKALPPQFQIRSREEAYHLIQKLGHLLTEEVFIHGDACLPNFIFTDASHFSCFIDVGLSGFSDRHIDLYWAIWSLNYNLGNPKYGDLFLDYYDRENINSEKLRLIAAFEAFG
;
A
#
# COMPACT_ATOMS: atom_id res chain seq x y z
N MET A 1 -13.34 3.86 -6.00
CA MET A 1 -12.20 3.47 -5.14
C MET A 1 -11.31 4.66 -4.81
N ALA A 2 -10.64 5.29 -5.79
CA ALA A 2 -9.72 6.41 -5.55
C ALA A 2 -10.29 7.53 -4.66
N THR A 3 -11.50 8.02 -4.97
CA THR A 3 -12.18 9.03 -4.15
C THR A 3 -12.39 8.59 -2.70
N ALA A 4 -12.84 7.35 -2.48
CA ALA A 4 -13.08 6.81 -1.15
C ALA A 4 -11.77 6.67 -0.35
N LEU A 5 -10.70 6.21 -0.99
CA LEU A 5 -9.40 6.07 -0.35
C LEU A 5 -8.79 7.44 -0.02
N ARG A 6 -8.94 8.44 -0.91
CA ARG A 6 -8.51 9.81 -0.63
C ARG A 6 -9.29 10.41 0.54
N GLN A 7 -10.59 10.14 0.64
CA GLN A 7 -11.39 10.56 1.80
C GLN A 7 -10.88 9.92 3.10
N LEU A 8 -10.53 8.63 3.09
CA LEU A 8 -9.92 7.95 4.23
C LEU A 8 -8.60 8.61 4.65
N HIS A 9 -7.69 8.85 3.69
CA HIS A 9 -6.38 9.46 3.97
C HIS A 9 -6.47 10.92 4.45
N ASN A 10 -7.60 11.59 4.23
CA ASN A 10 -7.88 12.94 4.74
C ASN A 10 -8.51 12.93 6.14
N LEU A 11 -8.87 11.77 6.69
CA LEU A 11 -9.36 11.68 8.07
C LEU A 11 -8.23 12.01 9.05
N GLN A 12 -8.61 12.65 10.16
CA GLN A 12 -7.73 12.92 11.30
C GLN A 12 -8.41 12.41 12.57
N PRO A 13 -8.47 11.08 12.81
CA PRO A 13 -9.15 10.54 13.97
C PRO A 13 -8.44 10.95 15.28
N VAL A 14 -9.13 11.69 16.14
CA VAL A 14 -8.55 12.31 17.37
C VAL A 14 -8.32 11.30 18.50
N HIS A 15 -9.01 10.16 18.47
CA HIS A 15 -8.97 9.13 19.53
C HIS A 15 -8.60 7.73 19.01
N PHE A 16 -7.82 7.67 17.94
CA PHE A 16 -7.32 6.37 17.46
C PHE A 16 -6.20 5.87 18.38
N PRO A 17 -6.23 4.61 18.83
CA PRO A 17 -5.13 4.05 19.61
C PRO A 17 -3.85 4.17 18.80
N THR A 18 -2.87 4.92 19.32
CA THR A 18 -1.56 5.05 18.70
C THR A 18 -0.95 3.67 18.56
N ASN A 19 -0.85 3.19 17.32
CA ASN A 19 -0.12 1.99 16.98
C ASN A 19 1.20 2.39 16.33
N SER A 20 2.29 1.70 16.67
CA SER A 20 3.59 1.84 16.01
C SER A 20 3.55 1.12 14.65
N LEU A 21 2.52 1.36 13.84
CA LEU A 21 2.18 0.55 12.67
C LEU A 21 3.32 0.53 11.66
N LEU A 22 3.86 1.71 11.28
CA LEU A 22 4.97 1.76 10.32
C LEU A 22 6.25 1.17 10.91
N LYS A 23 6.53 1.39 12.20
CA LYS A 23 7.70 0.78 12.86
C LYS A 23 7.62 -0.75 12.87
N ASN A 24 6.44 -1.29 13.18
CA ASN A 24 6.20 -2.73 13.16
C ASN A 24 6.30 -3.30 11.75
N TYR A 25 5.78 -2.57 10.76
CA TYR A 25 5.90 -2.91 9.33
C TYR A 25 7.36 -2.99 8.87
N ILE A 26 8.17 -1.97 9.21
CA ILE A 26 9.61 -1.95 8.89
C ILE A 26 10.34 -3.10 9.58
N GLN A 27 10.06 -3.34 10.87
CA GLN A 27 10.70 -4.42 11.63
C GLN A 27 10.32 -5.80 11.09
N LEU A 28 9.07 -6.00 10.68
CA LEU A 28 8.60 -7.26 10.12
C LEU A 28 9.37 -7.63 8.84
N ALA A 29 9.55 -6.67 7.93
CA ALA A 29 10.30 -6.88 6.71
C ALA A 29 11.77 -7.23 6.98
N GLU A 30 12.42 -6.58 7.95
CA GLU A 30 13.78 -6.92 8.39
C GLU A 30 13.84 -8.35 8.93
N ASP A 31 12.96 -8.69 9.87
CA ASP A 31 12.90 -10.02 10.48
C ASP A 31 12.67 -11.12 9.44
N ASN A 32 11.79 -10.88 8.48
CA ASN A 32 11.43 -11.83 7.45
C ASN A 32 12.55 -11.97 6.41
N TYR A 33 13.26 -10.89 6.08
CA TYR A 33 14.51 -10.98 5.33
C TYR A 33 15.51 -11.89 6.05
N GLN A 34 15.79 -11.67 7.33
CA GLN A 34 16.75 -12.50 8.09
C GLN A 34 16.34 -13.98 8.17
N LYS A 35 15.04 -14.26 8.25
CA LYS A 35 14.48 -15.63 8.22
C LYS A 35 14.52 -16.29 6.84
N GLY A 36 14.90 -15.56 5.79
CA GLY A 36 14.89 -16.05 4.41
C GLY A 36 13.50 -16.13 3.80
N LEU A 37 12.50 -15.48 4.39
CA LEU A 37 11.15 -15.38 3.84
C LEU A 37 11.14 -14.36 2.71
N PHE A 38 10.41 -14.68 1.64
CA PHE A 38 10.27 -13.83 0.47
C PHE A 38 9.05 -14.24 -0.33
N TYR A 39 8.19 -13.28 -0.67
CA TYR A 39 6.98 -13.49 -1.45
C TYR A 39 7.07 -12.77 -2.79
N GLU A 40 7.60 -13.47 -3.79
CA GLU A 40 7.84 -12.92 -5.14
C GLU A 40 6.58 -12.36 -5.82
N LYS A 41 5.39 -12.89 -5.50
CA LYS A 41 4.12 -12.42 -6.12
C LYS A 41 3.69 -11.02 -5.64
N ALA A 42 4.28 -10.49 -4.56
CA ALA A 42 4.16 -9.08 -4.20
C ALA A 42 5.02 -8.16 -5.10
N LEU A 43 5.78 -8.71 -6.07
CA LEU A 43 6.56 -7.92 -7.01
C LEU A 43 6.00 -8.00 -8.43
N PRO A 44 4.89 -7.30 -8.72
CA PRO A 44 4.46 -7.12 -10.10
C PRO A 44 5.58 -6.54 -10.98
N PRO A 45 5.68 -6.96 -12.27
CA PRO A 45 6.76 -6.55 -13.17
C PRO A 45 6.97 -5.04 -13.30
N GLN A 46 5.93 -4.22 -13.13
CA GLN A 46 6.03 -2.76 -13.24
C GLN A 46 6.94 -2.12 -12.20
N PHE A 47 7.18 -2.76 -11.05
CA PHE A 47 8.06 -2.23 -10.00
C PHE A 47 9.55 -2.51 -10.25
N GLN A 48 9.87 -3.36 -11.24
CA GLN A 48 11.24 -3.64 -11.68
C GLN A 48 12.17 -4.02 -10.51
N ILE A 49 11.71 -4.93 -9.66
CA ILE A 49 12.51 -5.56 -8.60
C ILE A 49 12.63 -7.04 -8.97
N ARG A 50 13.85 -7.55 -9.09
CA ARG A 50 14.13 -8.86 -9.72
C ARG A 50 14.57 -9.93 -8.74
N SER A 51 14.91 -9.55 -7.51
CA SER A 51 15.35 -10.50 -6.49
C SER A 51 15.04 -10.02 -5.08
N ARG A 52 15.12 -10.98 -4.15
CA ARG A 52 15.09 -10.75 -2.71
C ARG A 52 16.17 -9.75 -2.28
N GLU A 53 17.39 -9.90 -2.79
CA GLU A 53 18.52 -9.04 -2.44
C GLU A 53 18.33 -7.61 -2.96
N GLU A 54 17.76 -7.46 -4.17
CA GLU A 54 17.43 -6.14 -4.72
C GLU A 54 16.34 -5.46 -3.90
N ALA A 55 15.27 -6.19 -3.54
CA ALA A 55 14.19 -5.69 -2.71
C ALA A 55 14.73 -5.18 -1.37
N TYR A 56 15.52 -6.00 -0.69
CA TYR A 56 16.08 -5.64 0.61
C TYR A 56 17.08 -4.47 0.52
N HIS A 57 17.92 -4.43 -0.53
CA HIS A 57 18.80 -3.28 -0.75
C HIS A 57 18.01 -1.97 -0.96
N LEU A 58 16.87 -2.03 -1.65
CA LEU A 58 15.98 -0.89 -1.80
C LEU A 58 15.42 -0.42 -0.45
N ILE A 59 14.98 -1.35 0.40
CA ILE A 59 14.52 -1.07 1.77
C ILE A 59 15.62 -0.37 2.58
N GLN A 60 16.84 -0.89 2.56
CA GLN A 60 17.97 -0.29 3.28
C GLN A 60 18.29 1.13 2.79
N LYS A 61 18.23 1.33 1.47
CA LYS A 61 18.57 2.61 0.84
C LYS A 61 17.51 3.69 1.08
N LEU A 62 16.23 3.33 0.95
CA LEU A 62 15.12 4.30 0.87
C LEU A 62 14.10 4.17 2.00
N GLY A 63 14.21 3.19 2.90
CA GLY A 63 13.24 2.96 3.98
C GLY A 63 13.00 4.19 4.86
N HIS A 64 14.01 5.04 5.03
CA HIS A 64 13.92 6.30 5.76
C HIS A 64 12.96 7.33 5.14
N LEU A 65 12.51 7.12 3.90
CA LEU A 65 11.53 7.99 3.24
C LEU A 65 10.10 7.75 3.76
N LEU A 66 9.78 6.58 4.33
CA LEU A 66 8.41 6.28 4.77
C LEU A 66 8.02 7.14 5.99
N THR A 67 6.77 7.61 6.01
CA THR A 67 6.25 8.55 7.03
C THR A 67 4.90 8.10 7.60
N GLU A 68 4.66 8.35 8.89
CA GLU A 68 3.37 8.06 9.59
C GLU A 68 2.40 9.25 9.52
N GLU A 69 2.09 9.74 8.31
CA GLU A 69 1.36 11.03 8.14
C GLU A 69 -0.14 10.88 7.88
N VAL A 70 -0.60 9.71 7.48
CA VAL A 70 -2.00 9.50 7.06
C VAL A 70 -2.64 8.32 7.77
N PHE A 71 -3.94 8.40 7.98
CA PHE A 71 -4.73 7.26 8.44
C PHE A 71 -5.04 6.35 7.25
N ILE A 72 -4.44 5.16 7.22
CA ILE A 72 -4.57 4.18 6.13
C ILE A 72 -5.54 3.05 6.51
N HIS A 73 -6.03 2.34 5.49
CA HIS A 73 -6.73 1.08 5.62
C HIS A 73 -5.79 -0.05 6.05
N GLY A 74 -4.59 -0.11 5.46
CA GLY A 74 -3.58 -1.16 5.68
C GLY A 74 -3.75 -2.40 4.79
N ASP A 75 -4.86 -2.49 4.05
CA ASP A 75 -5.15 -3.55 3.08
C ASP A 75 -6.20 -3.05 2.08
N ALA A 76 -5.90 -1.94 1.38
CA ALA A 76 -6.81 -1.32 0.44
C ALA A 76 -6.94 -2.11 -0.89
N CYS A 77 -7.23 -3.40 -0.80
CA CYS A 77 -7.52 -4.29 -1.92
C CYS A 77 -8.96 -4.16 -2.42
N LEU A 78 -9.22 -4.46 -3.70
CA LEU A 78 -10.53 -4.35 -4.34
C LEU A 78 -11.69 -4.99 -3.55
N PRO A 79 -11.56 -6.21 -2.98
CA PRO A 79 -12.64 -6.84 -2.21
C PRO A 79 -13.02 -6.09 -0.93
N ASN A 80 -12.12 -5.24 -0.42
CA ASN A 80 -12.31 -4.50 0.83
C ASN A 80 -13.05 -3.15 0.62
N PHE A 81 -13.39 -2.82 -0.63
CA PHE A 81 -14.26 -1.69 -0.95
C PHE A 81 -15.66 -2.20 -1.28
N ILE A 82 -16.63 -1.87 -0.43
CA ILE A 82 -18.03 -2.21 -0.67
C ILE A 82 -18.70 -1.06 -1.40
N PHE A 83 -19.41 -1.40 -2.48
CA PHE A 83 -20.19 -0.46 -3.28
C PHE A 83 -21.66 -0.86 -3.24
N THR A 84 -22.57 0.11 -3.14
CA THR A 84 -24.01 -0.17 -3.30
C THR A 84 -24.40 -0.33 -4.76
N ASP A 85 -23.66 0.32 -5.66
CA ASP A 85 -23.76 0.20 -7.12
C ASP A 85 -22.45 0.63 -7.79
N ALA A 86 -22.41 0.66 -9.13
CA ALA A 86 -21.19 0.96 -9.88
C ALA A 86 -20.54 2.34 -9.57
N SER A 87 -21.31 3.29 -9.02
CA SER A 87 -20.87 4.67 -8.75
C SER A 87 -20.77 5.03 -7.27
N HIS A 88 -21.46 4.31 -6.38
CA HIS A 88 -21.58 4.69 -4.99
C HIS A 88 -20.81 3.75 -4.07
N PHE A 89 -19.76 4.29 -3.46
CA PHE A 89 -19.04 3.65 -2.37
C PHE A 89 -19.89 3.63 -1.09
N SER A 90 -19.91 2.49 -0.41
CA SER A 90 -20.65 2.27 0.83
C SER A 90 -19.72 2.34 2.04
N CYS A 91 -18.78 1.39 2.14
CA CYS A 91 -17.88 1.27 3.28
C CYS A 91 -16.63 0.46 2.95
N PHE A 92 -15.65 0.58 3.84
CA PHE A 92 -14.50 -0.32 3.93
C PHE A 92 -14.84 -1.51 4.83
N ILE A 93 -14.27 -2.67 4.53
CA ILE A 93 -14.28 -3.85 5.40
C ILE A 93 -12.85 -4.34 5.61
N ASP A 94 -12.65 -5.22 6.60
CA ASP A 94 -11.31 -5.74 6.94
C ASP A 94 -10.29 -4.66 7.35
N VAL A 95 -10.72 -3.80 8.26
CA VAL A 95 -9.94 -2.64 8.77
C VAL A 95 -9.00 -3.02 9.92
N GLY A 96 -8.64 -4.29 10.05
CA GLY A 96 -7.79 -4.78 11.15
C GLY A 96 -6.37 -4.20 11.14
N LEU A 97 -5.88 -3.79 9.96
CA LEU A 97 -4.57 -3.20 9.74
C LEU A 97 -4.59 -1.67 9.66
N SER A 98 -5.74 -1.04 9.94
CA SER A 98 -5.87 0.42 9.82
C SER A 98 -5.10 1.16 10.92
N GLY A 99 -4.56 2.32 10.58
CA GLY A 99 -3.76 3.11 11.50
C GLY A 99 -2.98 4.21 10.81
N PHE A 100 -2.17 4.95 11.57
CA PHE A 100 -1.31 5.98 11.01
C PHE A 100 -0.05 5.35 10.40
N SER A 101 0.16 5.58 9.11
CA SER A 101 1.30 5.06 8.35
C SER A 101 1.49 5.83 7.04
N ASP A 102 2.24 5.27 6.11
CA ASP A 102 2.49 5.85 4.79
C ASP A 102 1.37 5.48 3.80
N ARG A 103 0.76 6.49 3.16
CA ARG A 103 -0.32 6.32 2.18
C ARG A 103 0.03 5.35 1.05
N HIS A 104 1.32 5.24 0.72
CA HIS A 104 1.77 4.43 -0.40
C HIS A 104 1.51 2.93 -0.18
N ILE A 105 1.30 2.50 1.08
CA ILE A 105 0.85 1.13 1.41
C ILE A 105 -0.51 0.84 0.76
N ASP A 106 -1.50 1.68 1.02
CA ASP A 106 -2.83 1.51 0.45
C ASP A 106 -2.84 1.71 -1.08
N LEU A 107 -2.06 2.66 -1.59
CA LEU A 107 -1.96 2.89 -3.03
C LEU A 107 -1.37 1.68 -3.76
N TYR A 108 -0.32 1.07 -3.19
CA TYR A 108 0.26 -0.15 -3.72
C TYR A 108 -0.79 -1.27 -3.76
N TRP A 109 -1.50 -1.53 -2.66
CA TRP A 109 -2.49 -2.61 -2.59
C TRP A 109 -3.68 -2.37 -3.53
N ALA A 110 -4.14 -1.13 -3.66
CA ALA A 110 -5.19 -0.78 -4.62
C ALA A 110 -4.75 -1.07 -6.06
N ILE A 111 -3.54 -0.65 -6.46
CA ILE A 111 -2.98 -0.89 -7.81
C ILE A 111 -2.79 -2.39 -8.04
N TRP A 112 -2.17 -3.08 -7.08
CA TRP A 112 -1.92 -4.52 -7.16
C TRP A 112 -3.23 -5.29 -7.35
N SER A 113 -4.23 -4.98 -6.53
CA SER A 113 -5.52 -5.67 -6.54
C SER A 113 -6.35 -5.37 -7.79
N LEU A 114 -6.32 -4.13 -8.28
CA LEU A 114 -6.95 -3.77 -9.57
C LEU A 114 -6.32 -4.56 -10.72
N ASN A 115 -4.99 -4.66 -10.75
CA ASN A 115 -4.29 -5.41 -11.79
C ASN A 115 -4.60 -6.91 -11.70
N TYR A 116 -4.62 -7.47 -10.49
CA TYR A 116 -4.91 -8.88 -10.26
C TYR A 116 -6.34 -9.25 -10.67
N ASN A 117 -7.34 -8.46 -10.27
CA ASN A 117 -8.75 -8.79 -10.47
C ASN A 117 -9.29 -8.40 -11.86
N LEU A 118 -8.79 -7.30 -12.44
CA LEU A 118 -9.32 -6.77 -13.71
C LEU A 118 -8.41 -7.05 -14.90
N GLY A 119 -7.20 -7.57 -14.67
CA GLY A 119 -6.27 -8.04 -15.70
C GLY A 119 -5.75 -6.96 -16.64
N ASN A 120 -5.91 -5.68 -16.31
CA ASN A 120 -5.47 -4.57 -17.16
C ASN A 120 -4.74 -3.49 -16.37
N PRO A 121 -3.43 -3.26 -16.62
CA PRO A 121 -2.62 -2.30 -15.87
C PRO A 121 -3.13 -0.85 -15.96
N LYS A 122 -3.90 -0.52 -17.01
CA LYS A 122 -4.50 0.82 -17.17
C LYS A 122 -5.38 1.23 -16.00
N TYR A 123 -5.95 0.27 -15.27
CA TYR A 123 -6.82 0.58 -14.14
C TYR A 123 -6.03 1.10 -12.93
N GLY A 124 -4.79 0.62 -12.72
CA GLY A 124 -3.88 1.20 -11.74
C GLY A 124 -3.51 2.64 -12.10
N ASP A 125 -3.27 2.90 -13.38
CA ASP A 125 -2.99 4.26 -13.85
C ASP A 125 -4.18 5.21 -13.67
N LEU A 126 -5.37 4.80 -14.12
CA LEU A 126 -6.59 5.58 -13.90
C LEU A 126 -6.85 5.80 -12.41
N PHE A 127 -6.62 4.80 -11.57
CA PHE A 127 -6.78 4.93 -10.13
C PHE A 127 -5.87 6.04 -9.57
N LEU A 128 -4.60 6.08 -9.97
CA LEU A 128 -3.68 7.14 -9.56
C LEU A 128 -4.13 8.52 -10.05
N ASP A 129 -4.61 8.63 -11.30
CA ASP A 129 -5.11 9.90 -11.85
C ASP A 129 -6.28 10.45 -11.04
N TYR A 130 -7.24 9.61 -10.68
CA TYR A 130 -8.39 10.01 -9.85
C TYR A 130 -8.02 10.22 -8.37
N TYR A 131 -6.94 9.62 -7.88
CA TYR A 131 -6.49 9.75 -6.50
C TYR A 131 -5.70 11.05 -6.25
N ASP A 132 -5.09 11.64 -7.30
CA ASP A 132 -4.18 12.82 -7.30
C ASP A 132 -2.70 12.44 -7.55
N ARG A 133 -2.43 11.79 -8.70
CA ARG A 133 -1.10 11.28 -9.12
C ARG A 133 0.05 12.27 -8.91
N GLU A 134 -0.17 13.56 -9.14
CA GLU A 134 0.86 14.60 -9.03
C GLU A 134 1.49 14.67 -7.63
N ASN A 135 0.78 14.21 -6.59
CA ASN A 135 1.25 14.18 -5.21
C ASN A 135 1.79 12.81 -4.77
N ILE A 136 1.92 11.85 -5.69
CA ILE A 136 2.37 10.48 -5.40
C ILE A 136 3.83 10.31 -5.75
N ASN A 137 4.62 9.82 -4.80
CA ASN A 137 6.01 9.50 -5.02
C ASN A 137 6.14 8.07 -5.56
N SER A 138 6.54 7.95 -6.83
CA SER A 138 6.71 6.65 -7.49
C SER A 138 7.83 5.80 -6.88
N GLU A 139 8.89 6.42 -6.33
CA GLU A 139 9.92 5.69 -5.60
C GLU A 139 9.38 5.10 -4.31
N LYS A 140 8.47 5.79 -3.60
CA LYS A 140 7.78 5.23 -2.44
C LYS A 140 6.88 4.06 -2.83
N LEU A 141 6.15 4.12 -3.95
CA LEU A 141 5.38 2.96 -4.44
C LEU A 141 6.27 1.74 -4.70
N ARG A 142 7.42 1.96 -5.36
CA ARG A 142 8.40 0.89 -5.60
C ARG A 142 8.99 0.36 -4.31
N LEU A 143 9.27 1.24 -3.34
CA LEU A 143 9.75 0.88 -2.02
C LEU A 143 8.73 0.02 -1.25
N ILE A 144 7.45 0.39 -1.27
CA ILE A 144 6.39 -0.42 -0.66
C ILE A 144 6.34 -1.80 -1.31
N ALA A 145 6.38 -1.92 -2.64
CA ALA A 145 6.44 -3.24 -3.28
C ALA A 145 7.60 -4.10 -2.75
N ALA A 146 8.77 -3.49 -2.47
CA ALA A 146 9.88 -4.21 -1.84
C ALA A 146 9.57 -4.65 -0.41
N PHE A 147 8.95 -3.80 0.42
CA PHE A 147 8.52 -4.18 1.78
C PHE A 147 7.49 -5.33 1.76
N GLU A 148 6.48 -5.25 0.89
CA GLU A 148 5.42 -6.26 0.77
C GLU A 148 5.94 -7.63 0.32
N ALA A 149 7.10 -7.68 -0.34
CA ALA A 149 7.79 -8.94 -0.65
C ALA A 149 8.34 -9.63 0.60
N PHE A 150 8.41 -8.95 1.74
CA PHE A 150 8.83 -9.51 3.03
C PHE A 150 7.69 -9.60 4.04
N GLY A 151 6.47 -9.20 3.70
CA GLY A 151 5.32 -9.21 4.61
C GLY A 151 5.19 -7.95 5.43
#